data_AF-A0A956TPR9-F1
#
_entry.id   AF-A0A956TPR9-F1
#
_cell.length_a   1.000
_cell.length_b   1.000
_cell.length_c   1.000
_cell.angle_alpha   90.00
_cell.angle_beta   90.00
_cell.angle_gamma   90.00
#
_symmetry.space_group_name_H-M   'P 1'
#
loop_
_entity.id
_entity.type
_entity.pdbx_description
1 polymer ?
#
loop_
_entity_poly.entity_id
_entity_poly.type
_entity_poly.pdbx_seq_one_letter_code
_entity_poly.pdbx_strand_id
1 'polypeptide(L)'
;MTLSLAISLLSLQMSILPSCAAEPASPQAIVKALTDAKAVREGQKFSAKLNGETIIISTWDNDEKLTNEQCKVEAILISKTLVDNFPDHLCYETLFYSPLNRTSYRKVIVQQALLHTFEKGGIGEEQMLNTLNVIKGTGPSETAGAGGTPSYMGIVLKTGPFAERRKDLLDGIKGLGDQGVGVTPFIQAFKAMEDQVDRDDASVVDSALLRLERSVKEQYDALSDARNRQDSPSFRDANRVTGSNSQQVTTVKAARADGKVNRWALGFFPLPERKILENPSGFWAESINAYKAKTHSTNPQNLYFAALWFASVLETNGRAHEAQRFKEMSRSFQ
;
A
#
# COMPACT_ATOMS: atom_id res chain seq x y z
N MET A 1 -74.66 9.31 -33.16
CA MET A 1 -73.64 10.25 -32.63
C MET A 1 -72.32 9.50 -32.59
N THR A 2 -71.44 9.76 -33.55
CA THR A 2 -70.14 9.11 -33.73
C THR A 2 -69.07 10.00 -33.11
N LEU A 3 -68.42 9.54 -32.03
CA LEU A 3 -67.26 10.24 -31.46
C LEU A 3 -65.96 9.59 -31.96
N SER A 4 -65.15 10.42 -32.60
CA SER A 4 -63.94 10.05 -33.34
C SER A 4 -62.72 9.91 -32.43
N LEU A 5 -61.94 8.86 -32.69
CA LEU A 5 -60.71 8.46 -32.04
C LEU A 5 -59.53 9.26 -32.64
N ALA A 6 -58.77 10.00 -31.85
CA ALA A 6 -57.54 10.68 -32.29
C ALA A 6 -56.35 10.15 -31.48
N ILE A 7 -55.67 9.14 -32.03
CA ILE A 7 -54.39 8.62 -31.53
C ILE A 7 -53.29 9.46 -32.18
N SER A 8 -52.67 10.37 -31.41
CA SER A 8 -51.47 11.08 -31.85
C SER A 8 -50.25 10.20 -31.64
N LEU A 9 -49.64 9.74 -32.74
CA LEU A 9 -48.32 9.14 -32.76
C LEU A 9 -47.28 10.23 -32.43
N LEU A 10 -46.72 10.17 -31.23
CA LEU A 10 -45.56 10.95 -30.83
C LEU A 10 -44.30 10.26 -31.36
N SER A 11 -43.66 10.85 -32.37
CA SER A 11 -42.42 10.37 -32.97
C SER A 11 -41.24 10.65 -32.01
N LEU A 12 -40.65 9.59 -31.50
CA LEU A 12 -39.48 9.62 -30.61
C LEU A 12 -38.23 9.94 -31.45
N GLN A 13 -37.87 11.22 -31.57
CA GLN A 13 -36.58 11.61 -32.14
C GLN A 13 -35.46 11.24 -31.15
N MET A 14 -34.78 10.12 -31.39
CA MET A 14 -33.52 9.79 -30.75
C MET A 14 -32.45 10.79 -31.21
N SER A 15 -32.19 11.80 -30.39
CA SER A 15 -31.03 12.67 -30.53
C SER A 15 -29.79 11.87 -30.16
N ILE A 16 -28.95 11.58 -31.15
CA ILE A 16 -27.62 11.00 -30.96
C ILE A 16 -26.77 12.08 -30.31
N LEU A 17 -26.61 12.03 -28.99
CA LEU A 17 -25.69 12.92 -28.29
C LEU A 17 -24.25 12.57 -28.72
N PRO A 18 -23.43 13.56 -29.09
CA PRO A 18 -22.02 13.33 -29.37
C PRO A 18 -21.37 12.74 -28.12
N SER A 19 -20.79 11.56 -28.26
CA SER A 19 -19.96 10.96 -27.24
C SER A 19 -18.72 11.84 -27.08
N CYS A 20 -18.76 12.76 -26.10
CA CYS A 20 -17.57 13.46 -25.67
C CYS A 20 -16.58 12.40 -25.19
N ALA A 21 -15.46 12.28 -25.89
CA ALA A 21 -14.30 11.54 -25.39
C ALA A 21 -13.96 12.12 -24.02
N ALA A 22 -14.01 11.28 -22.98
CA ALA A 22 -13.68 11.70 -21.62
C ALA A 22 -12.25 12.26 -21.63
N GLU A 23 -12.11 13.52 -21.17
CA GLU A 23 -10.81 14.16 -21.06
C GLU A 23 -9.96 13.32 -20.08
N PRO A 24 -8.71 12.94 -20.43
CA PRO A 24 -7.89 12.13 -19.55
C PRO A 24 -7.70 12.84 -18.21
N ALA A 25 -7.75 12.09 -17.12
CA ALA A 25 -7.60 12.65 -15.78
C ALA A 25 -6.26 13.39 -15.67
N SER A 26 -6.33 14.71 -15.52
CA SER A 26 -5.20 15.58 -15.20
C SER A 26 -5.53 16.37 -13.96
N PRO A 27 -4.53 16.81 -13.16
CA PRO A 27 -4.79 17.63 -11.97
C PRO A 27 -5.64 18.88 -12.27
N GLN A 28 -5.41 19.52 -13.42
CA GLN A 28 -6.16 20.69 -13.86
C GLN A 28 -7.61 20.34 -14.23
N ALA A 29 -7.82 19.25 -14.97
CA ALA A 29 -9.17 18.77 -15.30
C ALA A 29 -9.96 18.39 -14.05
N ILE A 30 -9.31 17.77 -13.07
CA ILE A 30 -9.92 17.42 -11.77
C ILE A 30 -10.34 18.66 -11.01
N VAL A 31 -9.45 19.66 -10.88
CA VAL A 31 -9.77 20.92 -10.20
C VAL A 31 -10.94 21.63 -10.89
N LYS A 32 -10.94 21.65 -12.23
CA LYS A 32 -12.03 22.22 -13.01
C LYS A 32 -13.36 21.48 -12.75
N ALA A 33 -13.38 20.15 -12.85
CA ALA A 33 -14.58 19.34 -12.62
C ALA A 33 -15.17 19.56 -11.21
N LEU A 34 -14.33 19.59 -10.17
CA LEU A 34 -14.76 19.84 -8.79
C LEU A 34 -15.29 21.27 -8.59
N THR A 35 -14.72 22.25 -9.30
CA THR A 35 -15.16 23.65 -9.28
C THR A 35 -16.51 23.82 -9.98
N ASP A 36 -16.64 23.27 -11.20
CA ASP A 36 -17.85 23.35 -12.02
C ASP A 36 -19.03 22.66 -11.32
N ALA A 37 -18.78 21.53 -10.66
CA ALA A 37 -19.79 20.80 -9.87
C ALA A 37 -20.08 21.42 -8.49
N LYS A 38 -19.30 22.42 -8.06
CA LYS A 38 -19.34 22.99 -6.70
C LYS A 38 -19.27 21.91 -5.60
N ALA A 39 -18.46 20.88 -5.83
CA ALA A 39 -18.33 19.74 -4.91
C ALA A 39 -17.51 20.09 -3.65
N VAL A 40 -16.75 21.18 -3.70
CA VAL A 40 -15.94 21.73 -2.62
C VAL A 40 -16.62 23.01 -2.12
N ARG A 41 -16.52 23.34 -0.82
CA ARG A 41 -17.21 24.50 -0.25
C ARG A 41 -16.71 25.83 -0.84
N GLU A 42 -17.61 26.81 -0.95
CA GLU A 42 -17.24 28.14 -1.44
C GLU A 42 -16.18 28.79 -0.54
N GLY A 43 -15.10 29.30 -1.15
CA GLY A 43 -13.98 29.93 -0.45
C GLY A 43 -12.91 28.96 0.08
N GLN A 44 -13.17 27.65 0.06
CA GLN A 44 -12.19 26.62 0.44
C GLN A 44 -11.14 26.46 -0.67
N LYS A 45 -9.86 26.45 -0.28
CA LYS A 45 -8.77 26.18 -1.23
C LYS A 45 -8.54 24.70 -1.33
N PHE A 46 -8.28 24.21 -2.53
CA PHE A 46 -7.95 22.81 -2.72
C PHE A 46 -6.99 22.60 -3.89
N SER A 47 -6.36 21.43 -3.91
CA SER A 47 -5.53 20.96 -5.01
C SER A 47 -5.79 19.48 -5.27
N ALA A 48 -5.45 19.03 -6.47
CA ALA A 48 -5.55 17.65 -6.87
C ALA A 48 -4.18 17.10 -7.24
N LYS A 49 -3.95 15.83 -6.92
CA LYS A 49 -2.77 15.06 -7.33
C LYS A 49 -3.19 13.66 -7.77
N LEU A 50 -2.51 13.16 -8.80
CA LEU A 50 -2.65 11.78 -9.26
C LEU A 50 -1.51 10.94 -8.70
N ASN A 51 -1.86 9.76 -8.18
CA ASN A 51 -0.91 8.77 -7.72
C ASN A 51 -1.36 7.37 -8.19
N GLY A 52 -1.02 7.03 -9.44
CA GLY A 52 -1.52 5.83 -10.09
C GLY A 52 -3.04 5.88 -10.22
N GLU A 53 -3.73 4.86 -9.71
CA GLU A 53 -5.20 4.75 -9.71
C GLU A 53 -5.89 5.54 -8.59
N THR A 54 -5.11 6.29 -7.80
CA THR A 54 -5.63 7.10 -6.69
C THR A 54 -5.62 8.58 -7.04
N ILE A 55 -6.77 9.23 -6.90
CA ILE A 55 -6.87 10.70 -6.90
C ILE A 55 -6.79 11.21 -5.47
N ILE A 56 -5.87 12.12 -5.20
CA ILE A 56 -5.68 12.75 -3.89
C ILE A 56 -6.13 14.21 -3.98
N ILE A 57 -7.09 14.58 -3.15
CA ILE A 57 -7.58 15.95 -3.00
C ILE A 57 -7.12 16.50 -1.67
N SER A 58 -6.34 17.57 -1.69
CA SER A 58 -5.92 18.29 -0.48
C SER A 58 -6.76 19.56 -0.34
N THR A 59 -7.43 19.75 0.79
CA THR A 59 -8.23 20.93 1.09
C THR A 59 -7.66 21.71 2.27
N TRP A 60 -7.69 23.05 2.16
CA TRP A 60 -7.19 24.00 3.15
C TRP A 60 -8.25 25.05 3.49
N ASP A 61 -7.97 25.81 4.54
CA ASP A 61 -8.84 26.88 5.04
C ASP A 61 -10.24 26.32 5.39
N ASN A 62 -10.26 25.07 5.87
CA ASN A 62 -11.45 24.40 6.40
C ASN A 62 -11.95 25.09 7.68
N ASP A 63 -13.26 25.01 7.94
CA ASP A 63 -13.82 25.40 9.24
C ASP A 63 -13.16 24.55 10.35
N GLU A 64 -12.68 25.22 11.40
CA GLU A 64 -12.10 24.58 12.59
C GLU A 64 -13.09 23.62 13.25
N LYS A 65 -14.39 23.93 13.16
CA LYS A 65 -15.48 23.15 13.76
C LYS A 65 -15.94 21.96 12.93
N LEU A 66 -15.29 21.70 11.79
CA LEU A 66 -15.69 20.61 10.91
C LEU A 66 -15.64 19.28 11.68
N THR A 67 -16.77 18.58 11.79
CA THR A 67 -16.85 17.29 12.50
C THR A 67 -16.32 16.15 11.64
N ASN A 68 -16.10 14.98 12.25
CA ASN A 68 -15.70 13.80 11.50
C ASN A 68 -16.80 13.31 10.56
N GLU A 69 -18.08 13.41 10.93
CA GLU A 69 -19.17 13.09 9.99
C GLU A 69 -19.17 14.04 8.79
N GLN A 70 -18.97 15.33 9.02
CA GLN A 70 -18.91 16.32 7.94
C GLN A 70 -17.75 16.04 6.97
N CYS A 71 -16.56 15.67 7.47
CA CYS A 71 -15.45 15.24 6.61
C CYS A 71 -15.83 14.04 5.72
N LYS A 72 -16.57 13.08 6.28
CA LYS A 72 -17.00 11.89 5.52
C LYS A 72 -17.98 12.27 4.42
N VAL A 73 -18.99 13.08 4.73
CA VAL A 73 -19.99 13.56 3.77
C VAL A 73 -19.31 14.33 2.63
N GLU A 74 -18.41 15.26 2.96
CA GLU A 74 -17.70 16.05 1.96
C GLU A 74 -16.79 15.18 1.08
N ALA A 75 -16.09 14.21 1.67
CA ALA A 75 -15.27 13.26 0.91
C ALA A 75 -16.13 12.41 -0.04
N ILE A 76 -17.34 12.00 0.35
CA ILE A 76 -18.28 11.28 -0.52
C ILE A 76 -18.71 12.16 -1.70
N LEU A 77 -19.08 13.42 -1.45
CA LEU A 77 -19.51 14.36 -2.50
C LEU A 77 -18.39 14.62 -3.53
N ILE A 78 -17.18 14.86 -3.05
CA ILE A 78 -15.99 15.02 -3.89
C ILE A 78 -15.76 13.74 -4.69
N SER A 79 -15.73 12.58 -4.04
CA SER A 79 -15.43 11.31 -4.71
C SER A 79 -16.49 10.92 -5.73
N LYS A 80 -17.77 11.18 -5.45
CA LYS A 80 -18.89 10.97 -6.40
C LYS A 80 -18.70 11.78 -7.67
N THR A 81 -18.39 13.07 -7.51
CA THR A 81 -18.10 13.97 -8.64
C THR A 81 -16.92 13.44 -9.47
N LEU A 82 -15.88 12.93 -8.80
CA LEU A 82 -14.71 12.37 -9.50
C LEU A 82 -15.03 11.07 -10.23
N VAL A 83 -15.83 10.17 -9.65
CA VAL A 83 -16.28 8.93 -10.32
C VAL A 83 -17.06 9.25 -11.59
N ASP A 84 -17.93 10.27 -11.56
CA ASP A 84 -18.76 10.64 -12.71
C ASP A 84 -17.95 11.22 -13.88
N ASN A 85 -16.82 11.87 -13.58
CA ASN A 85 -15.97 12.52 -14.59
C ASN A 85 -14.75 11.68 -14.98
N PHE A 86 -14.25 10.83 -14.08
CA PHE A 86 -12.99 10.07 -14.22
C PHE A 86 -13.18 8.60 -13.76
N PRO A 87 -13.97 7.80 -14.49
CA PRO A 87 -14.41 6.47 -14.06
C PRO A 87 -13.28 5.42 -13.97
N ASP A 88 -12.10 5.69 -14.54
CA ASP A 88 -10.98 4.76 -14.55
C ASP A 88 -10.22 4.65 -13.20
N HIS A 89 -10.59 5.45 -12.20
CA HIS A 89 -9.89 5.51 -10.92
C HIS A 89 -10.65 4.76 -9.83
N LEU A 90 -9.93 3.92 -9.08
CA LEU A 90 -10.52 3.01 -8.11
C LEU A 90 -10.61 3.60 -6.69
N CYS A 91 -9.77 4.59 -6.39
CA CYS A 91 -9.58 5.11 -5.03
C CYS A 91 -9.51 6.64 -5.01
N TYR A 92 -10.18 7.24 -4.03
CA TYR A 92 -10.24 8.68 -3.84
C TYR A 92 -9.85 9.02 -2.40
N GLU A 93 -8.76 9.74 -2.22
CA GLU A 93 -8.31 10.22 -0.92
C GLU A 93 -8.59 11.71 -0.79
N THR A 94 -9.28 12.12 0.28
CA THR A 94 -9.47 13.54 0.61
C THR A 94 -8.76 13.86 1.92
N LEU A 95 -7.89 14.87 1.89
CA LEU A 95 -7.10 15.37 3.01
C LEU A 95 -7.64 16.73 3.45
N PHE A 96 -8.25 16.77 4.63
CA PHE A 96 -8.78 17.98 5.26
C PHE A 96 -7.74 18.56 6.21
N TYR A 97 -6.95 19.53 5.75
CA TYR A 97 -5.95 20.20 6.59
C TYR A 97 -6.60 21.12 7.62
N SER A 98 -6.02 21.16 8.82
CA SER A 98 -6.47 22.05 9.89
C SER A 98 -6.07 23.50 9.58
N PRO A 99 -6.98 24.48 9.78
CA PRO A 99 -6.63 25.90 9.62
C PRO A 99 -5.61 26.37 10.67
N LEU A 100 -5.66 25.81 11.88
CA LEU A 100 -4.76 26.14 12.98
C LEU A 100 -3.39 25.50 12.83
N ASN A 101 -3.33 24.32 12.22
CA ASN A 101 -2.09 23.60 11.99
C ASN A 101 -2.08 22.98 10.59
N ARG A 102 -1.46 23.69 9.64
CA ARG A 102 -1.35 23.27 8.24
C ARG A 102 -0.51 22.01 8.00
N THR A 103 0.09 21.44 9.04
CA THR A 103 0.72 20.12 8.97
C THR A 103 -0.23 19.00 9.38
N SER A 104 -1.23 19.27 10.21
CA SER A 104 -2.17 18.23 10.61
C SER A 104 -3.35 18.17 9.65
N TYR A 105 -3.76 16.96 9.31
CA TYR A 105 -4.91 16.72 8.45
C TYR A 105 -5.74 15.55 8.94
N ARG A 106 -7.00 15.52 8.48
CA ARG A 106 -7.87 14.36 8.54
C ARG A 106 -8.00 13.78 7.16
N LYS A 107 -7.76 12.48 7.01
CA LYS A 107 -7.87 11.75 5.76
C LYS A 107 -9.12 10.90 5.75
N VAL A 108 -9.86 10.96 4.66
CA VAL A 108 -10.94 10.03 4.34
C VAL A 108 -10.61 9.38 3.01
N ILE A 109 -10.75 8.06 2.95
CA ILE A 109 -10.51 7.27 1.75
C ILE A 109 -11.85 6.68 1.32
N VAL A 110 -12.23 6.90 0.06
CA VAL A 110 -13.46 6.39 -0.53
C VAL A 110 -13.10 5.51 -1.73
N GLN A 111 -13.63 4.29 -1.76
CA GLN A 111 -13.45 3.37 -2.88
C GLN A 111 -14.61 3.50 -3.88
N GLN A 112 -14.31 3.39 -5.17
CA GLN A 112 -15.30 3.45 -6.24
C GLN A 112 -16.38 2.37 -6.08
N ALA A 113 -16.00 1.14 -5.74
CA ALA A 113 -16.94 0.03 -5.54
C ALA A 113 -17.98 0.32 -4.44
N LEU A 114 -17.56 1.03 -3.39
CA LEU A 114 -18.44 1.41 -2.29
C LEU A 114 -19.47 2.46 -2.75
N LEU A 115 -19.03 3.47 -3.52
CA LEU A 115 -19.91 4.48 -4.10
C LEU A 115 -20.95 3.86 -5.02
N HIS A 116 -20.54 2.96 -5.92
CA HIS A 116 -21.49 2.26 -6.80
C HIS A 116 -22.49 1.39 -6.03
N THR A 117 -22.08 0.79 -4.92
CA THR A 117 -23.00 0.01 -4.07
C THR A 117 -24.02 0.93 -3.40
N PHE A 118 -23.61 2.10 -2.94
CA PHE A 118 -24.48 3.13 -2.38
C PHE A 118 -25.45 3.70 -3.42
N GLU A 119 -24.98 4.04 -4.62
CA GLU A 119 -25.80 4.55 -5.73
C GLU A 119 -26.91 3.57 -6.15
N LYS A 120 -26.63 2.27 -6.09
CA LYS A 120 -27.60 1.21 -6.40
C LYS A 120 -28.57 0.93 -5.24
N GLY A 121 -28.47 1.65 -4.12
CA GLY A 121 -29.28 1.45 -2.93
C GLY A 121 -28.94 0.16 -2.16
N GLY A 122 -27.77 -0.43 -2.40
CA GLY A 122 -27.34 -1.66 -1.71
C GLY A 122 -26.92 -1.43 -0.25
N ILE A 123 -26.55 -0.20 0.09
CA ILE A 123 -26.26 0.25 1.47
C ILE A 123 -26.95 1.58 1.75
N GLY A 124 -27.40 1.78 2.98
CA GLY A 124 -27.99 3.05 3.41
C GLY A 124 -26.94 4.12 3.75
N GLU A 125 -27.38 5.36 3.92
CA GLU A 125 -26.50 6.50 4.27
C GLU A 125 -25.72 6.26 5.56
N GLU A 126 -26.39 5.79 6.62
CA GLU A 126 -25.76 5.51 7.90
C GLU A 126 -24.66 4.43 7.77
N GLN A 127 -24.93 3.37 6.99
CA GLN A 127 -23.96 2.30 6.73
C GLN A 127 -22.78 2.80 5.91
N MET A 128 -23.02 3.65 4.91
CA MET A 128 -21.98 4.30 4.12
C MET A 128 -21.05 5.13 5.02
N LEU A 129 -21.62 6.00 5.86
CA LEU A 129 -20.85 6.83 6.77
C LEU A 129 -20.11 6.00 7.83
N ASN A 130 -20.70 4.91 8.34
CA ASN A 130 -20.05 4.02 9.30
C ASN A 130 -18.92 3.19 8.70
N THR A 131 -18.98 2.89 7.40
CA THR A 131 -17.92 2.17 6.68
C THR A 131 -16.67 3.05 6.50
N LEU A 132 -16.84 4.36 6.36
CA LEU A 132 -15.73 5.29 6.18
C LEU A 132 -15.01 5.57 7.51
N ASN A 133 -13.68 5.63 7.46
CA ASN A 133 -12.84 5.98 8.60
C ASN A 133 -12.17 7.33 8.38
N VAL A 134 -12.11 8.12 9.45
CA VAL A 134 -11.34 9.37 9.47
C VAL A 134 -10.01 9.11 10.13
N ILE A 135 -8.93 9.15 9.34
CA ILE A 135 -7.57 8.91 9.81
C ILE A 135 -6.91 10.26 10.06
N LYS A 136 -6.46 10.51 11.30
CA LYS A 136 -5.65 11.70 11.59
C LYS A 136 -4.23 11.46 11.12
N GLY A 137 -3.65 12.44 10.43
CA GLY A 137 -2.28 12.38 9.92
C GLY A 137 -1.56 13.71 10.08
N THR A 138 -0.25 13.65 9.91
CA THR A 138 0.62 14.82 9.85
C THR A 138 1.35 14.76 8.51
N GLY A 139 1.22 15.81 7.70
CA GLY A 139 1.84 15.95 6.40
C GLY A 139 2.91 17.02 6.42
N PRO A 140 3.76 17.07 5.38
CA PRO A 140 4.62 18.23 5.17
C PRO A 140 3.74 19.47 5.11
N SER A 141 4.18 20.55 5.77
CA SER A 141 3.50 21.84 5.68
C SER A 141 3.55 22.26 4.22
N GLU A 142 2.46 22.10 3.47
CA GLU A 142 2.32 22.72 2.16
C GLU A 142 2.11 24.22 2.40
N THR A 143 3.20 24.91 2.74
CA THR A 143 3.34 26.30 2.34
C THR A 143 3.35 26.27 0.82
N ALA A 144 2.35 26.91 0.21
CA ALA A 144 2.28 27.09 -1.23
C ALA A 144 3.62 27.68 -1.73
N GLY A 145 4.50 26.82 -2.25
CA GLY A 145 5.87 27.21 -2.58
C GLY A 145 6.74 25.98 -2.81
N ALA A 146 7.17 25.80 -4.05
CA ALA A 146 8.04 24.72 -4.50
C ALA A 146 9.25 24.48 -3.57
N GLY A 147 9.25 23.34 -2.88
CA GLY A 147 10.36 22.94 -2.01
C GLY A 147 10.04 21.81 -1.04
N GLY A 148 8.98 21.02 -1.30
CA GLY A 148 8.48 20.01 -0.37
C GLY A 148 9.54 18.96 -0.03
N THR A 149 9.85 18.84 1.27
CA THR A 149 10.64 17.74 1.81
C THR A 149 9.99 16.41 1.40
N PRO A 150 10.74 15.46 0.81
CA PRO A 150 10.18 14.19 0.37
C PRO A 150 9.52 13.48 1.56
N SER A 151 8.25 13.12 1.36
CA SER A 151 7.45 12.39 2.34
C SER A 151 6.90 11.11 1.72
N TYR A 152 7.09 10.00 2.41
CA TYR A 152 6.56 8.69 2.02
C TYR A 152 5.94 8.01 3.24
N MET A 153 4.69 7.56 3.12
CA MET A 153 3.95 6.88 4.20
C MET A 153 3.94 7.66 5.54
N GLY A 154 3.83 9.00 5.47
CA GLY A 154 3.80 9.88 6.63
C GLY A 154 5.15 10.02 7.34
N ILE A 155 6.25 9.54 6.75
CA ILE A 155 7.60 9.90 7.19
C ILE A 155 7.92 11.27 6.61
N VAL A 156 8.29 12.22 7.46
CA VAL A 156 8.87 13.50 7.06
C VAL A 156 10.36 13.43 7.39
N LEU A 157 11.22 13.62 6.40
CA LEU A 157 12.67 13.67 6.64
C LEU A 157 13.01 14.84 7.56
N LYS A 158 13.66 14.56 8.69
CA LYS A 158 14.13 15.60 9.59
C LYS A 158 15.44 16.20 9.07
N THR A 159 15.63 17.50 9.24
CA THR A 159 16.93 18.15 8.99
C THR A 159 17.98 17.56 9.93
N GLY A 160 19.15 17.16 9.41
CA GLY A 160 20.19 16.53 10.23
C GLY A 160 21.26 15.81 9.39
N PRO A 161 22.20 15.08 10.04
CA PRO A 161 23.30 14.42 9.35
C PRO A 161 22.81 13.45 8.26
N PHE A 162 23.60 13.34 7.19
CA PHE A 162 23.36 12.45 6.05
C PHE A 162 21.98 12.62 5.37
N ALA A 163 21.41 13.82 5.35
CA ALA A 163 20.08 14.09 4.82
C ALA A 163 19.87 13.56 3.39
N GLU A 164 20.85 13.71 2.49
CA GLU A 164 20.77 13.18 1.12
C GLU A 164 20.72 11.66 1.08
N ARG A 165 21.62 10.97 1.78
CA ARG A 165 21.59 9.49 1.83
C ARG A 165 20.32 8.96 2.48
N ARG A 166 19.83 9.62 3.53
CA ARG A 166 18.54 9.27 4.15
C ARG A 166 17.38 9.45 3.16
N LYS A 167 17.42 10.49 2.32
CA LYS A 167 16.44 10.71 1.25
C LYS A 167 16.51 9.60 0.20
N ASP A 168 17.70 9.31 -0.30
CA ASP A 168 17.92 8.26 -1.30
C ASP A 168 17.45 6.90 -0.79
N LEU A 169 17.67 6.61 0.49
CA LEU A 169 17.18 5.40 1.13
C LEU A 169 15.65 5.37 1.20
N LEU A 170 14.99 6.48 1.55
CA LEU A 170 13.53 6.55 1.58
C LEU A 170 12.94 6.36 0.16
N ASP A 171 13.56 6.94 -0.85
CA ASP A 171 13.20 6.75 -2.26
C ASP A 171 13.42 5.29 -2.70
N GLY A 172 14.51 4.66 -2.24
CA GLY A 172 14.78 3.24 -2.46
C GLY A 172 13.73 2.34 -1.81
N ILE A 173 13.30 2.64 -0.59
CA ILE A 173 12.22 1.91 0.09
C ILE A 173 10.90 2.09 -0.67
N LYS A 174 10.60 3.31 -1.14
CA LYS A 174 9.41 3.56 -1.97
C LYS A 174 9.43 2.70 -3.23
N GLY A 175 10.55 2.68 -3.96
CA GLY A 175 10.66 1.87 -5.19
C GLY A 175 10.46 0.36 -4.96
N LEU A 176 10.85 -0.18 -3.80
CA LEU A 176 10.52 -1.57 -3.43
C LEU A 176 9.01 -1.77 -3.28
N GLY A 177 8.32 -0.79 -2.67
CA GLY A 177 6.88 -0.79 -2.50
C GLY A 177 6.15 -0.72 -3.85
N ASP A 178 6.65 0.11 -4.76
CA ASP A 178 6.13 0.24 -6.13
C ASP A 178 6.30 -1.08 -6.93
N GLN A 179 7.30 -1.90 -6.58
CA GLN A 179 7.50 -3.25 -7.12
C GLN A 179 6.70 -4.34 -6.38
N GLY A 180 5.79 -3.98 -5.47
CA GLY A 180 4.93 -4.90 -4.73
C GLY A 180 5.63 -5.64 -3.59
N VAL A 181 6.82 -5.20 -3.17
CA VAL A 181 7.48 -5.74 -1.97
C VAL A 181 6.83 -5.15 -0.73
N GLY A 182 6.57 -5.97 0.28
CA GLY A 182 6.10 -5.49 1.58
C GLY A 182 7.18 -4.63 2.27
N VAL A 183 6.97 -3.32 2.32
CA VAL A 183 7.97 -2.35 2.81
C VAL A 183 7.83 -1.93 4.27
N THR A 184 6.75 -2.34 4.94
CA THR A 184 6.49 -2.03 6.36
C THR A 184 7.70 -2.17 7.29
N PRO A 185 8.50 -3.26 7.24
CA PRO A 185 9.66 -3.37 8.12
C PRO A 185 10.78 -2.35 7.81
N PHE A 186 10.99 -2.00 6.54
CA PHE A 186 11.96 -0.95 6.18
C PHE A 186 11.50 0.43 6.65
N ILE A 187 10.20 0.71 6.53
CA ILE A 187 9.58 1.95 7.01
C ILE A 187 9.69 2.07 8.54
N GLN A 188 9.48 0.98 9.28
CA GLN A 188 9.67 0.97 10.73
C GLN A 188 11.13 1.20 11.13
N ALA A 189 12.07 0.55 10.44
CA ALA A 189 13.51 0.75 10.66
C ALA A 189 13.95 2.19 10.34
N PHE A 190 13.43 2.75 9.25
CA PHE A 190 13.70 4.13 8.85
C PHE A 190 13.17 5.13 9.89
N LYS A 191 11.95 4.94 10.39
CA LYS A 191 11.38 5.77 11.48
C LYS A 191 12.24 5.73 12.74
N ALA A 192 12.67 4.54 13.16
CA ALA A 192 13.54 4.39 14.32
C ALA A 192 14.90 5.10 14.16
N MET A 193 15.42 5.16 12.92
CA MET A 193 16.61 5.94 12.59
C MET A 193 16.32 7.45 12.61
N GLU A 194 15.21 7.91 12.05
CA GLU A 194 14.82 9.34 12.09
C GLU A 194 14.61 9.85 13.53
N ASP A 195 14.20 8.98 14.46
CA ASP A 195 14.09 9.33 15.88
C ASP A 195 15.46 9.49 16.57
N GLN A 196 16.52 8.95 15.98
CA GLN A 196 17.90 9.14 16.46
C GLN A 196 18.53 10.44 15.92
N VAL A 197 18.05 10.93 14.77
CA VAL A 197 18.50 12.21 14.20
C VAL A 197 18.24 13.38 15.16
N ASP A 198 17.14 13.34 15.91
CA ASP A 198 16.81 14.37 16.92
C ASP A 198 17.80 14.43 18.08
N ARG A 199 18.58 13.37 18.30
CA ARG A 199 19.58 13.29 19.37
C ARG A 199 20.97 13.70 18.91
N ASP A 200 21.11 14.10 17.65
CA ASP A 200 22.35 14.53 16.99
C ASP A 200 23.52 13.52 17.10
N ASP A 201 23.18 12.22 17.25
CA ASP A 201 24.18 11.14 17.29
C ASP A 201 24.47 10.62 15.88
N ALA A 202 25.32 11.35 15.16
CA ALA A 202 25.67 11.07 13.77
C ALA A 202 26.25 9.64 13.57
N SER A 203 27.01 9.12 14.53
CA SER A 203 27.64 7.79 14.41
C SER A 203 26.60 6.67 14.45
N VAL A 204 25.62 6.78 15.36
CA VAL A 204 24.52 5.82 15.46
C VAL A 204 23.63 5.89 14.22
N VAL A 205 23.33 7.11 13.73
CA VAL A 205 22.55 7.32 12.50
C VAL A 205 23.25 6.70 11.29
N ASP A 206 24.56 6.92 11.10
CA ASP A 206 25.31 6.34 9.97
C ASP A 206 25.32 4.80 10.01
N SER A 207 25.52 4.23 11.20
CA SER A 207 25.49 2.77 11.40
C SER A 207 24.10 2.16 11.14
N ALA A 208 23.02 2.87 11.49
CA ALA A 208 21.66 2.45 11.17
C ALA A 208 21.36 2.57 9.67
N LEU A 209 21.79 3.69 9.07
CA LEU A 209 21.66 4.00 7.65
C LEU A 209 22.33 2.94 6.77
N LEU A 210 23.60 2.62 7.02
CA LEU A 210 24.35 1.59 6.28
C LEU A 210 23.70 0.20 6.35
N ARG A 211 23.16 -0.17 7.52
CA ARG A 211 22.47 -1.47 7.69
C ARG A 211 21.18 -1.50 6.88
N LEU A 212 20.42 -0.41 6.89
CA LEU A 212 19.15 -0.34 6.17
C LEU A 212 19.37 -0.25 4.65
N GLU A 213 20.35 0.53 4.19
CA GLU A 213 20.79 0.59 2.78
C GLU A 213 21.17 -0.80 2.26
N ARG A 214 21.99 -1.55 3.01
CA ARG A 214 22.36 -2.92 2.65
C ARG A 214 21.14 -3.82 2.52
N SER A 215 20.21 -3.76 3.47
CA SER A 215 19.01 -4.60 3.45
C SER A 215 18.07 -4.26 2.30
N VAL A 216 17.90 -2.98 1.99
CA VAL A 216 17.12 -2.51 0.82
C VAL A 216 17.78 -2.97 -0.48
N LYS A 217 19.10 -2.84 -0.59
CA LYS A 217 19.86 -3.31 -1.76
C LYS A 217 19.73 -4.82 -1.97
N GLU A 218 19.88 -5.63 -0.91
CA GLU A 218 19.69 -7.08 -0.98
C GLU A 218 18.30 -7.47 -1.49
N GLN A 219 17.26 -6.67 -1.20
CA GLN A 219 15.93 -6.90 -1.77
C GLN A 219 15.84 -6.59 -3.25
N TYR A 220 16.43 -5.49 -3.69
CA TYR A 220 16.48 -5.16 -5.12
C TYR A 220 17.24 -6.22 -5.90
N ASP A 221 18.39 -6.66 -5.39
CA ASP A 221 19.21 -7.68 -6.03
C ASP A 221 18.40 -9.00 -6.13
N ALA A 222 17.69 -9.39 -5.06
CA ALA A 222 16.83 -10.58 -5.06
C ALA A 222 15.66 -10.50 -6.06
N LEU A 223 15.03 -9.32 -6.19
CA LEU A 223 13.97 -9.08 -7.18
C LEU A 223 14.50 -9.14 -8.61
N SER A 224 15.66 -8.52 -8.85
CA SER A 224 16.33 -8.54 -10.15
C SER A 224 16.70 -9.97 -10.54
N ASP A 225 17.28 -10.75 -9.64
CA ASP A 225 17.61 -12.15 -9.86
C ASP A 225 16.37 -13.01 -10.14
N ALA A 226 15.28 -12.79 -9.40
CA ALA A 226 14.02 -13.49 -9.63
C ALA A 226 13.45 -13.18 -11.02
N ARG A 227 13.53 -11.93 -11.46
CA ARG A 227 13.08 -11.50 -12.80
C ARG A 227 13.95 -12.10 -13.90
N ASN A 228 15.27 -12.03 -13.76
CA ASN A 228 16.22 -12.59 -14.72
C ASN A 228 16.03 -14.11 -14.89
N ARG A 229 15.68 -14.83 -13.81
CA ARG A 229 15.36 -16.27 -13.87
C ARG A 229 14.08 -16.56 -14.64
N GLN A 230 13.06 -15.68 -14.57
CA GLN A 230 11.82 -15.84 -15.33
C GLN A 230 12.03 -15.63 -16.83
N ASP A 231 12.97 -14.77 -17.21
CA ASP A 231 13.24 -14.43 -18.61
C ASP A 231 14.19 -15.42 -19.32
N SER A 232 14.79 -16.38 -18.60
CA SER A 232 15.69 -17.36 -19.20
C SER A 232 14.97 -18.35 -20.14
N PRO A 233 15.47 -18.59 -21.37
CA PRO A 233 14.86 -19.49 -22.36
C PRO A 233 14.62 -20.91 -21.84
N SER A 234 15.49 -21.41 -20.96
CA SER A 234 15.37 -22.74 -20.36
C SER A 234 14.09 -22.91 -19.52
N PHE A 235 13.55 -21.82 -18.95
CA PHE A 235 12.29 -21.84 -18.22
C PHE A 235 11.08 -21.75 -19.16
N ARG A 236 11.21 -21.06 -20.30
CA ARG A 236 10.18 -20.98 -21.34
C ARG A 236 10.01 -22.28 -22.11
N ASP A 237 11.10 -22.97 -22.43
CA ASP A 237 11.07 -24.22 -23.19
C ASP A 237 10.59 -25.41 -22.36
N ALA A 238 10.91 -25.44 -21.06
CA ALA A 238 10.39 -26.45 -20.14
C ALA A 238 8.86 -26.40 -19.98
N ASN A 239 8.23 -25.26 -20.31
CA ASN A 239 6.78 -25.08 -20.23
C ASN A 239 6.07 -25.15 -21.60
N ARG A 240 6.82 -25.27 -22.71
CA ARG A 240 6.26 -25.26 -24.08
C ARG A 240 6.15 -26.66 -24.71
N VAL A 241 6.90 -27.66 -24.22
CA VAL A 241 6.94 -29.00 -24.84
C VAL A 241 5.88 -29.97 -24.26
N THR A 242 5.15 -29.60 -23.20
CA THR A 242 4.16 -30.48 -22.55
C THR A 242 2.73 -30.24 -23.02
N GLY A 243 2.54 -30.05 -24.33
CA GLY A 243 1.25 -30.17 -24.99
C GLY A 243 1.10 -31.58 -25.56
N SER A 244 0.17 -32.37 -25.01
CA SER A 244 -0.24 -33.69 -25.50
C SER A 244 0.50 -34.92 -24.95
N ASN A 245 0.55 -35.07 -23.63
CA ASN A 245 0.14 -36.34 -23.01
C ASN A 245 -0.14 -36.12 -21.53
N SER A 246 -1.37 -36.41 -21.11
CA SER A 246 -1.82 -36.35 -19.73
C SER A 246 -1.20 -37.49 -18.91
N GLN A 247 0.04 -37.30 -18.48
CA GLN A 247 0.54 -37.83 -17.22
C GLN A 247 1.11 -36.64 -16.44
N GLN A 248 0.50 -36.42 -15.27
CA GLN A 248 0.73 -35.30 -14.38
C GLN A 248 2.20 -35.23 -13.95
N VAL A 249 2.98 -34.40 -14.66
CA VAL A 249 4.25 -33.91 -14.13
C VAL A 249 3.91 -32.77 -13.18
N THR A 250 3.92 -33.07 -11.89
CA THR A 250 3.79 -32.11 -10.80
C THR A 250 5.00 -31.18 -10.80
N THR A 251 4.94 -30.12 -11.61
CA THR A 251 5.71 -28.91 -11.33
C THR A 251 5.33 -28.47 -9.93
N VAL A 252 6.26 -28.58 -8.98
CA VAL A 252 6.10 -28.13 -7.60
C VAL A 252 6.11 -26.60 -7.63
N LYS A 253 4.98 -26.03 -8.05
CA LYS A 253 4.52 -24.70 -7.65
C LYS A 253 4.59 -24.74 -6.14
N ALA A 254 5.63 -24.13 -5.58
CA ALA A 254 5.87 -24.09 -4.15
C ALA A 254 4.52 -23.84 -3.47
N ALA A 255 4.06 -24.83 -2.71
CA ALA A 255 2.88 -24.70 -1.89
C ALA A 255 3.22 -23.59 -0.91
N ARG A 256 2.85 -22.34 -1.26
CA ARG A 256 2.88 -21.22 -0.35
C ARG A 256 1.99 -21.67 0.80
N ALA A 257 2.63 -21.95 1.93
CA ALA A 257 1.96 -22.20 3.19
C ALA A 257 1.06 -21.00 3.49
N ASP A 258 -0.19 -21.12 3.09
CA ASP A 258 -1.37 -20.46 3.64
C ASP A 258 -1.15 -19.02 4.15
N GLY A 259 -0.61 -18.13 3.30
CA GLY A 259 -0.57 -16.65 3.45
C GLY A 259 0.02 -16.03 4.72
N LYS A 260 0.37 -16.80 5.76
CA LYS A 260 0.60 -16.32 7.13
C LYS A 260 2.04 -16.43 7.59
N VAL A 261 2.87 -17.21 6.90
CA VAL A 261 4.28 -17.43 7.31
C VAL A 261 5.19 -16.84 6.25
N ASN A 262 5.98 -15.83 6.64
CA ASN A 262 6.94 -15.17 5.76
C ASN A 262 8.30 -14.99 6.45
N ARG A 263 9.30 -14.58 5.67
CA ARG A 263 10.67 -14.33 6.13
C ARG A 263 10.81 -13.35 7.31
N TRP A 264 9.76 -12.61 7.66
CA TRP A 264 9.70 -11.67 8.78
C TRP A 264 8.97 -12.24 10.00
N ALA A 265 8.91 -13.57 10.14
CA ALA A 265 8.22 -14.21 11.25
C ALA A 265 8.68 -13.76 12.66
N LEU A 266 9.90 -13.23 12.81
CA LEU A 266 10.41 -12.64 14.05
C LEU A 266 10.14 -11.12 14.19
N GLY A 267 9.34 -10.53 13.30
CA GLY A 267 8.87 -9.15 13.32
C GLY A 267 9.90 -8.08 12.94
N PHE A 268 11.19 -8.31 13.20
CA PHE A 268 12.23 -7.30 12.98
C PHE A 268 13.51 -7.83 12.32
N PHE A 269 13.67 -9.14 12.23
CA PHE A 269 14.86 -9.77 11.66
C PHE A 269 14.43 -10.66 10.49
N PRO A 270 14.91 -10.40 9.26
CA PRO A 270 14.62 -11.29 8.15
C PRO A 270 15.33 -12.63 8.40
N LEU A 271 14.66 -13.72 8.05
CA LEU A 271 15.18 -15.08 8.11
C LEU A 271 15.57 -15.53 6.69
N PRO A 272 16.79 -15.19 6.21
CA PRO A 272 17.23 -15.48 4.86
C PRO A 272 17.31 -16.99 4.60
N GLU A 273 16.70 -17.43 3.51
CA GLU A 273 16.64 -18.85 3.12
C GLU A 273 18.02 -19.47 3.00
N ARG A 274 18.98 -18.74 2.43
CA ARG A 274 20.37 -19.20 2.30
C ARG A 274 20.98 -19.64 3.63
N LYS A 275 20.78 -18.89 4.71
CA LYS A 275 21.33 -19.22 6.04
C LYS A 275 20.61 -20.41 6.67
N ILE A 276 19.30 -20.50 6.45
CA ILE A 276 18.51 -21.67 6.85
C ILE A 276 19.06 -22.92 6.15
N LEU A 277 19.38 -22.84 4.85
CA LEU A 277 19.91 -23.96 4.09
C LEU A 277 21.38 -24.30 4.42
N GLU A 278 22.23 -23.33 4.76
CA GLU A 278 23.63 -23.59 5.14
C GLU A 278 23.72 -24.38 6.47
N ASN A 279 23.00 -23.95 7.51
CA ASN A 279 23.03 -24.59 8.83
C ASN A 279 21.70 -24.34 9.59
N PRO A 280 20.66 -25.15 9.38
CA PRO A 280 19.33 -24.84 9.90
C PRO A 280 19.29 -24.78 11.42
N SER A 281 19.92 -25.74 12.09
CA SER A 281 19.91 -25.82 13.57
C SER A 281 20.74 -24.70 14.21
N GLY A 282 21.93 -24.42 13.65
CA GLY A 282 22.78 -23.34 14.15
C GLY A 282 22.13 -21.97 13.93
N PHE A 283 21.63 -21.72 12.72
CA PHE A 283 20.99 -20.45 12.40
C PHE A 283 19.70 -20.22 13.18
N TRP A 284 18.94 -21.28 13.50
CA TRP A 284 17.82 -21.20 14.42
C TRP A 284 18.27 -20.70 15.81
N ALA A 285 19.28 -21.33 16.40
CA ALA A 285 19.78 -20.94 17.72
C ALA A 285 20.28 -19.50 17.74
N GLU A 286 21.02 -19.08 16.71
CA GLU A 286 21.47 -17.69 16.52
C GLU A 286 20.28 -16.72 16.44
N SER A 287 19.29 -17.04 15.61
CA SER A 287 18.09 -16.21 15.41
C SER A 287 17.29 -16.04 16.69
N ILE A 288 17.14 -17.11 17.49
CA ILE A 288 16.43 -17.07 18.78
C ILE A 288 17.20 -16.24 19.82
N ASN A 289 18.53 -16.38 19.87
CA ASN A 289 19.36 -15.58 20.77
C ASN A 289 19.30 -14.09 20.41
N ALA A 290 19.40 -13.75 19.12
CA ALA A 290 19.22 -12.39 18.63
C ALA A 290 17.81 -11.84 18.94
N TYR A 291 16.79 -12.68 18.79
CA TYR A 291 15.40 -12.36 19.14
C TYR A 291 15.24 -11.98 20.61
N LYS A 292 15.73 -12.83 21.51
CA LYS A 292 15.67 -12.64 22.96
C LYS A 292 16.46 -11.41 23.39
N ALA A 293 17.66 -11.23 22.85
CA ALA A 293 18.53 -10.10 23.17
C ALA A 293 17.88 -8.75 22.83
N LYS A 294 17.11 -8.68 21.73
CA LYS A 294 16.51 -7.41 21.27
C LYS A 294 15.16 -7.11 21.89
N THR A 295 14.31 -8.12 22.08
CA THR A 295 12.93 -7.91 22.53
C THR A 295 12.75 -8.04 24.03
N HIS A 296 13.75 -8.60 24.73
CA HIS A 296 13.61 -9.06 26.11
C HIS A 296 12.39 -9.96 26.34
N SER A 297 11.90 -10.61 25.27
CA SER A 297 10.66 -11.37 25.23
C SER A 297 10.89 -12.72 24.57
N THR A 298 10.07 -13.69 24.95
CA THR A 298 9.94 -15.00 24.28
C THR A 298 8.50 -15.18 23.82
N ASN A 299 7.96 -14.21 23.07
CA ASN A 299 6.61 -14.32 22.50
C ASN A 299 6.49 -15.65 21.70
N PRO A 300 5.72 -16.63 22.19
CA PRO A 300 5.64 -17.96 21.59
C PRO A 300 5.13 -17.91 20.15
N GLN A 301 4.25 -16.93 19.84
CA GLN A 301 3.67 -16.79 18.51
C GLN A 301 4.72 -16.43 17.44
N ASN A 302 5.68 -15.58 17.76
CA ASN A 302 6.77 -15.25 16.84
C ASN A 302 7.69 -16.45 16.61
N LEU A 303 7.94 -17.23 17.67
CA LEU A 303 8.75 -18.45 17.58
C LEU A 303 8.04 -19.55 16.78
N TYR A 304 6.72 -19.68 16.96
CA TYR A 304 5.86 -20.56 16.17
C TYR A 304 5.99 -20.25 14.67
N PHE A 305 5.78 -18.99 14.27
CA PHE A 305 5.89 -18.61 12.86
C PHE A 305 7.31 -18.76 12.31
N ALA A 306 8.34 -18.47 13.13
CA ALA A 306 9.71 -18.65 12.70
C ALA A 306 10.03 -20.13 12.43
N ALA A 307 9.58 -21.04 13.31
CA ALA A 307 9.76 -22.48 13.14
C ALA A 307 9.05 -22.99 11.87
N LEU A 308 7.82 -22.50 11.61
CA LEU A 308 7.11 -22.83 10.36
C LEU A 308 7.82 -22.30 9.11
N TRP A 309 8.45 -21.12 9.18
CA TRP A 309 9.22 -20.58 8.06
C TRP A 309 10.43 -21.48 7.74
N PHE A 310 11.19 -21.89 8.77
CA PHE A 310 12.31 -22.84 8.61
C PHE A 310 11.83 -24.15 7.99
N ALA A 311 10.73 -24.72 8.49
CA ALA A 311 10.15 -25.93 7.94
C ALA A 311 9.79 -25.77 6.45
N SER A 312 9.13 -24.67 6.08
CA SER A 312 8.73 -24.41 4.70
C SER A 312 9.92 -24.28 3.75
N VAL A 313 10.96 -23.54 4.15
CA VAL A 313 12.19 -23.37 3.37
C VAL A 313 12.91 -24.71 3.17
N LEU A 314 13.00 -25.55 4.20
CA LEU A 314 13.65 -26.86 4.11
C LEU A 314 12.85 -27.84 3.23
N GLU A 315 11.53 -27.87 3.39
CA GLU A 315 10.64 -28.76 2.64
C GLU A 315 10.66 -28.44 1.14
N THR A 316 10.60 -27.15 0.79
CA THR A 316 10.66 -26.70 -0.61
C THR A 316 12.01 -26.97 -1.29
N ASN A 317 13.07 -27.19 -0.50
CA ASN A 317 14.42 -27.53 -1.00
C ASN A 317 14.75 -29.02 -0.83
N GLY A 318 13.75 -29.90 -0.71
CA GLY A 318 13.95 -31.36 -0.67
C GLY A 318 14.53 -31.89 0.66
N ARG A 319 14.57 -31.06 1.72
CA ARG A 319 15.09 -31.42 3.05
C ARG A 319 13.94 -31.73 4.02
N ALA A 320 13.00 -32.57 3.58
CA ALA A 320 11.77 -32.88 4.32
C ALA A 320 12.02 -33.45 5.73
N HIS A 321 13.07 -34.27 5.89
CA HIS A 321 13.44 -34.85 7.18
C HIS A 321 13.83 -33.79 8.22
N GLU A 322 14.56 -32.74 7.83
CA GLU A 322 14.89 -31.61 8.72
C GLU A 322 13.69 -30.69 8.92
N ALA A 323 12.89 -30.47 7.88
CA ALA A 323 11.65 -29.68 7.99
C ALA A 323 10.71 -30.24 9.06
N GLN A 324 10.59 -31.57 9.16
CA GLN A 324 9.75 -32.25 10.15
C GLN A 324 10.13 -31.87 11.59
N ARG A 325 11.43 -31.76 11.89
CA ARG A 325 11.91 -31.33 13.21
C ARG A 325 11.44 -29.92 13.57
N PHE A 326 11.44 -29.00 12.61
CA PHE A 326 10.94 -27.63 12.82
C PHE A 326 9.41 -27.58 12.92
N LYS A 327 8.68 -28.44 12.19
CA LYS A 327 7.22 -28.60 12.37
C LYS A 327 6.89 -29.08 13.79
N GLU A 328 7.60 -30.08 14.30
CA GLU A 328 7.43 -30.56 15.66
C GLU A 328 7.80 -29.50 16.69
N MET A 329 8.89 -28.79 16.48
CA MET A 329 9.29 -27.66 17.33
C MET A 329 8.22 -26.57 17.34
N SER A 330 7.60 -26.24 16.21
CA SER A 330 6.53 -25.24 16.15
C SER A 330 5.34 -25.61 17.07
N ARG A 331 5.00 -26.90 17.18
CA ARG A 331 3.90 -27.37 18.05
C ARG A 331 4.16 -27.11 19.53
N SER A 332 5.42 -27.01 19.95
CA SER A 332 5.77 -26.66 21.34
C SER A 332 5.52 -25.19 21.69
N PHE A 333 5.25 -24.33 20.69
CA PHE A 333 4.96 -22.92 20.86
C PHE A 333 3.47 -22.56 20.71
N GLN A 334 2.61 -23.54 20.41
CA GLN A 334 1.15 -23.38 20.38
C GLN A 334 0.57 -23.36 21.79
#